data_AF-A0A1F8B6F1-F1
#
_entry.id   AF-A0A1F8B6F1-F1
#
_cell.length_a   1.000
_cell.length_b   1.000
_cell.length_c   1.000
_cell.angle_alpha   90.00
_cell.angle_beta   90.00
_cell.angle_gamma   90.00
#
_symmetry.space_group_name_H-M   'P 1'
#
loop_
_entity.id
_entity.type
_entity.pdbx_description
1 polymer ?
#
loop_
_entity_poly.entity_id
_entity_poly.type
_entity_poly.pdbx_seq_one_letter_code
_entity_poly.pdbx_strand_id
1 'polypeptide(L)' 'MENPKEHESDYDTSIEPYIGTLIPFSKSFGLSVKVWSVCWEEEKKDVKIQQRLFRFLAEKGIFPFTLWGPHLVLVLQK' A
#
# COMPACT_ATOMS: atom_id res chain seq x y z
N MET A 1 9.04 -34.35 -10.55
CA MET A 1 7.96 -33.71 -9.76
C MET A 1 8.61 -32.58 -8.99
N GLU A 2 8.58 -31.38 -9.55
CA GLU A 2 9.09 -30.19 -8.89
C GLU A 2 8.11 -29.81 -7.78
N ASN A 3 8.57 -29.80 -6.53
CA ASN A 3 7.82 -29.24 -5.41
C ASN A 3 7.56 -27.76 -5.73
N PRO A 4 6.31 -27.26 -5.72
CA PRO A 4 6.09 -25.83 -5.78
C PRO A 4 6.75 -25.26 -4.53
N LYS A 5 7.85 -24.51 -4.71
CA LYS A 5 8.43 -23.74 -3.63
C LYS A 5 7.31 -22.87 -3.09
N GLU A 6 6.86 -23.16 -1.88
CA GLU A 6 6.01 -22.26 -1.11
C GLU A 6 6.74 -20.92 -1.11
N HIS A 7 6.18 -19.94 -1.81
CA HIS A 7 6.60 -18.56 -1.66
C HIS A 7 6.14 -18.13 -0.27
N GLU A 8 6.89 -18.54 0.76
CA GLU A 8 6.75 -17.97 2.09
C GLU A 8 7.04 -16.48 1.93
N SER A 9 5.99 -15.68 2.05
CA SER A 9 6.13 -14.24 2.13
C SER A 9 6.89 -13.95 3.42
N ASP A 10 8.02 -13.24 3.28
CA ASP A 10 8.88 -12.88 4.38
C ASP A 10 8.10 -11.99 5.37
N TYR A 11 7.60 -12.62 6.45
CA TYR A 11 6.72 -11.99 7.43
C TYR A 11 7.45 -10.93 8.28
N ASP A 12 8.78 -10.86 8.18
CA ASP A 12 9.62 -9.87 8.88
C ASP A 12 9.84 -8.58 8.06
N THR A 13 9.18 -8.46 6.92
CA THR A 13 9.00 -7.15 6.30
C THR A 13 7.96 -6.39 7.11
N SER A 14 8.44 -5.51 7.99
CA SER A 14 7.69 -4.30 8.30
C SER A 14 7.24 -3.76 6.95
N ILE A 15 5.95 -3.91 6.61
CA ILE A 15 5.38 -3.36 5.39
C ILE A 15 5.52 -1.85 5.56
N GLU A 16 6.68 -1.33 5.18
CA GLU A 16 6.95 0.08 5.18
C GLU A 16 5.80 0.70 4.41
N PRO A 17 5.16 1.75 4.92
CA PRO A 17 4.07 2.38 4.20
C PRO A 17 4.63 2.86 2.87
N TYR A 18 4.43 2.07 1.81
CA TYR A 18 5.14 2.22 0.55
C TYR A 18 4.87 3.59 -0.07
N ILE A 19 3.66 4.13 0.06
CA ILE A 19 3.40 5.52 -0.33
C ILE A 19 4.19 6.53 0.52
N GLY A 20 4.30 6.27 1.82
CA GLY A 20 5.10 7.06 2.75
C GLY A 20 6.59 7.12 2.38
N THR A 21 7.13 6.10 1.72
CA THR A 21 8.53 6.08 1.22
C THR A 21 8.65 6.51 -0.25
N LEU A 22 7.68 6.18 -1.10
CA LEU A 22 7.66 6.55 -2.52
C LEU A 22 7.53 8.07 -2.74
N ILE A 23 6.77 8.77 -1.90
CA ILE A 23 6.63 10.23 -1.96
C ILE A 23 7.99 10.94 -1.76
N PRO A 24 8.71 10.73 -0.64
CA PRO A 24 10.01 11.37 -0.42
C PRO A 24 11.05 10.91 -1.44
N PHE A 25 11.06 9.63 -1.82
CA PHE A 25 11.92 9.12 -2.91
C PHE A 25 11.68 9.89 -4.22
N SER A 26 10.44 10.05 -4.66
CA SER A 26 10.13 10.77 -5.89
C SER A 26 10.56 12.23 -5.83
N LYS A 27 10.38 12.88 -4.67
CA LYS A 27 10.83 14.26 -4.44
C LYS A 27 12.35 14.39 -4.51
N SER A 28 13.12 13.39 -4.05
CA SER A 28 14.59 13.44 -4.17
C SER A 28 15.09 13.40 -5.61
N PHE A 29 14.28 12.95 -6.57
CA PHE A 29 14.56 13.04 -8.01
C PHE A 29 14.05 14.34 -8.66
N GLY A 30 13.59 15.30 -7.86
CA GLY A 30 13.04 16.56 -8.36
C GLY A 30 11.64 16.44 -8.96
N LEU A 31 10.93 15.32 -8.72
CA LEU A 31 9.57 15.12 -9.20
C LEU A 31 8.56 15.68 -8.19
N SER A 32 7.51 16.31 -8.71
CA SER A 32 6.39 16.77 -7.91
C SER A 32 5.31 15.69 -7.84
N VAL A 33 4.80 15.41 -6.63
CA VAL A 33 3.66 14.50 -6.43
C VAL A 33 2.37 15.27 -6.68
N LYS A 34 1.59 14.84 -7.68
CA LYS A 34 0.29 15.45 -7.99
C LYS A 34 -0.84 14.83 -7.22
N VAL A 35 -0.91 13.50 -7.26
CA VAL A 35 -1.96 12.70 -6.65
C VAL A 35 -1.33 11.41 -6.18
N TRP A 36 -1.80 10.91 -5.04
CA TRP A 36 -1.54 9.54 -4.61
C TRP A 36 -2.83 8.94 -4.07
N SER A 37 -2.95 7.62 -4.15
CA SER A 37 -4.07 6.86 -3.58
C SER A 37 -3.60 5.46 -3.17
N VAL A 38 -4.27 4.92 -2.17
CA VAL A 38 -4.13 3.53 -1.69
C VAL A 38 -5.29 2.63 -2.16
N CYS A 39 -6.20 3.18 -2.98
CA CYS A 39 -7.21 2.45 -3.75
C CYS A 39 -8.09 1.46 -2.96
N TRP A 40 -8.53 1.81 -1.75
CA TRP A 40 -9.47 0.99 -0.97
C TRP A 40 -10.80 0.72 -1.68
N GLU A 41 -11.13 1.48 -2.72
CA GLU A 41 -12.29 1.28 -3.58
C GLU A 41 -12.17 0.04 -4.47
N GLU A 42 -10.94 -0.37 -4.80
CA GLU A 42 -10.62 -1.52 -5.66
C GLU A 42 -10.50 -2.84 -4.87
N GLU A 43 -10.89 -2.83 -3.58
CA GLU A 43 -10.88 -4.01 -2.73
C GLU A 43 -11.79 -5.11 -3.29
N LYS A 44 -11.31 -6.36 -3.32
CA LYS A 44 -12.13 -7.50 -3.77
C LYS A 44 -13.33 -7.71 -2.83
N LYS A 45 -14.43 -8.25 -3.35
CA LYS A 45 -15.64 -8.50 -2.54
C LYS A 45 -15.43 -9.54 -1.43
N ASP A 46 -14.54 -10.50 -1.66
CA ASP A 46 -14.26 -11.63 -0.76
C ASP A 46 -13.08 -11.37 0.20
N VAL A 47 -12.96 -10.13 0.68
CA VAL A 47 -11.87 -9.73 1.59
C VAL A 47 -12.04 -10.26 3.00
N LYS A 48 -10.90 -10.53 3.65
CA LYS A 48 -10.85 -11.00 5.05
C LYS A 48 -11.33 -9.89 6.00
N ILE A 49 -11.85 -10.29 7.16
CA ILE A 49 -12.33 -9.36 8.20
C ILE A 49 -11.25 -8.32 8.60
N GLN A 50 -9.99 -8.74 8.62
CA GLN A 50 -8.84 -7.89 8.97
C GLN A 50 -8.63 -6.77 7.93
N GLN A 51 -8.84 -7.05 6.64
CA GLN A 51 -8.71 -6.05 5.58
C GLN A 51 -9.81 -4.99 5.68
N ARG A 52 -11.04 -5.41 6.03
CA ARG A 52 -12.14 -4.49 6.34
C ARG A 52 -11.82 -3.58 7.54
N LEU A 53 -11.19 -4.13 8.58
CA LEU A 53 -10.72 -3.35 9.72
C LEU A 53 -9.66 -2.33 9.29
N PHE A 54 -8.68 -2.74 8.48
CA PHE A 54 -7.64 -1.84 7.98
C PHE A 54 -8.21 -0.70 7.13
N ARG A 55 -9.16 -1.01 6.24
CA ARG A 55 -9.91 -0.02 5.48
C ARG A 55 -10.61 0.97 6.40
N PHE A 56 -11.34 0.48 7.39
CA PHE A 56 -12.03 1.33 8.36
C PHE A 56 -11.05 2.26 9.11
N LEU A 57 -9.89 1.73 9.54
CA LEU A 57 -8.87 2.53 10.22
C LEU A 57 -8.24 3.58 9.27
N ALA A 58 -8.02 3.22 8.00
CA ALA A 58 -7.54 4.13 6.97
C ALA A 58 -8.52 5.28 6.70
N GLU A 59 -9.82 4.97 6.55
CA GLU A 59 -10.90 5.95 6.38
C GLU A 59 -11.03 6.90 7.59
N LYS A 60 -10.59 6.46 8.78
CA LYS A 60 -10.52 7.29 9.99
C LYS A 60 -9.23 8.11 10.13
N GLY A 61 -8.33 8.05 9.16
CA GLY A 61 -7.08 8.80 9.19
C GLY A 61 -6.01 8.19 10.12
N ILE A 62 -6.15 6.93 10.53
CA ILE A 62 -5.26 6.30 11.50
C ILE A 62 -4.00 5.78 10.79
N PHE A 63 -2.83 6.25 11.24
CA PHE A 63 -1.54 5.76 10.79
C PHE A 63 -1.25 4.34 11.33
N PRO A 64 -0.64 3.42 10.55
CA PRO A 64 -0.14 3.59 9.18
C PRO A 64 -1.16 3.27 8.09
N PHE A 65 -2.41 2.92 8.46
CA PHE A 65 -3.42 2.41 7.53
C PHE A 65 -3.79 3.40 6.41
N THR A 66 -3.64 4.71 6.64
CA THR A 66 -3.80 5.76 5.61
C THR A 66 -2.81 5.65 4.45
N LEU A 67 -1.71 4.92 4.63
CA LEU A 67 -0.66 4.74 3.63
C LEU A 67 -0.65 3.31 3.07
N TRP A 68 -1.63 2.50 3.46
CA TRP A 68 -1.81 1.11 3.02
C TRP A 68 -3.12 0.97 2.27
N GLY A 69 -3.16 0.00 1.37
CA GLY A 69 -4.37 -0.41 0.67
C GLY A 69 -4.07 -1.47 -0.39
N PRO A 70 -5.09 -1.95 -1.11
CA PRO A 70 -4.95 -3.05 -2.05
C PRO A 70 -4.06 -2.71 -3.26
N HIS A 71 -4.05 -1.44 -3.69
CA HIS A 71 -3.21 -0.94 -4.77
C HIS A 71 -2.64 0.43 -4.41
N LEU A 72 -1.43 0.72 -4.85
CA LEU A 72 -0.79 2.00 -4.59
C LEU A 72 -0.57 2.73 -5.91
N VAL A 73 -1.15 3.92 -6.02
CA VAL A 73 -1.03 4.77 -7.20
C VAL A 73 -0.35 6.07 -6.81
N LEU A 74 0.66 6.45 -7.58
CA LEU A 74 1.39 7.71 -7.42
C LEU A 74 1.54 8.37 -8.79
N VAL A 75 0.96 9.56 -8.95
CA VAL A 75 1.07 10.37 -10.16
C VAL A 75 2.10 11.45 -9.96
N LEU A 76 3.14 11.42 -10.78
CA LEU A 76 4.30 12.32 -10.72
C LEU A 76 4.32 13.26 -11.92
N GLN A 77 4.79 14.49 -11.70
CA GLN A 77 5.11 15.44 -12.75
C GLN A 77 6.57 15.85 -12.65
N LYS A 78 7.25 15.85 -13.80
CA LYS A 78 8.60 16.38 -14.01
C LYS A 78 8.57 17.89 -14.25
#